data_AF-A0AB39L195-F1
#
_entry.id   AF-A0AB39L195-F1
#
_cell.length_a   1.000
_cell.length_b   1.000
_cell.length_c   1.000
_cell.angle_alpha   90.00
_cell.angle_beta   90.00
_cell.angle_gamma   90.00
#
_symmetry.space_group_name_H-M   'P 1'
#
loop_
_entity.id
_entity.type
_entity.pdbx_description
1 polymer ?
#
loop_
_entity_poly.entity_id
_entity_poly.type
_entity_poly.pdbx_seq_one_letter_code
_entity_poly.pdbx_strand_id
1 'polypeptide(L)'
;MVHNESDIIEPVVKHFLSEGVTGVIAVDHDSTDGTLGILNDLAARDRRIHVGRKMSKAFHQARSMSYIARLAFTAGADWIVPFDADEIWTAPSGTLADHLRCSASGVVRAQMFDAFPAEGTGRIDPSSDQYLQVEHQPGPMLKSAFKAQSWVWIGPGNHAVTHPGTVEVSLRIDHLPYRSYEQYCSKVLSGAAALEVSEGTPQEEGSHWREHASVAEEERQARWHEYVAGSRSLNFGSVHGERELIENPLWTKEA
;
A
#
# COMPACT_ATOMS: atom_id res chain seq x y z
N MET A 1 -2.66 4.16 -6.43
CA MET A 1 -1.75 5.19 -7.01
C MET A 1 -0.36 4.90 -6.48
N VAL A 2 0.71 5.31 -7.17
CA VAL A 2 2.08 5.02 -6.75
C VAL A 2 3.02 6.19 -7.02
N HIS A 3 3.98 6.43 -6.13
CA HIS A 3 5.01 7.46 -6.28
C HIS A 3 6.31 6.98 -5.62
N ASN A 4 7.37 6.81 -6.40
CA ASN A 4 8.71 6.44 -5.92
C ASN A 4 8.77 5.13 -5.11
N GLU A 5 8.31 4.03 -5.69
CA GLU A 5 8.25 2.70 -5.06
C GLU A 5 8.92 1.64 -5.97
N SER A 6 9.97 2.05 -6.69
CA SER A 6 10.65 1.19 -7.68
C SER A 6 11.30 -0.06 -7.08
N ASP A 7 11.58 -0.04 -5.79
CA ASP A 7 12.14 -1.15 -5.03
C ASP A 7 11.12 -2.28 -4.76
N ILE A 8 9.81 -2.02 -4.81
CA ILE A 8 8.78 -2.99 -4.43
C ILE A 8 7.60 -3.12 -5.41
N ILE A 9 7.41 -2.19 -6.34
CA ILE A 9 6.20 -2.18 -7.20
C ILE A 9 6.06 -3.44 -8.08
N GLU A 10 7.16 -3.99 -8.62
CA GLU A 10 7.10 -5.22 -9.42
C GLU A 10 6.62 -6.44 -8.63
N PRO A 11 7.24 -6.80 -7.48
CA PRO A 11 6.76 -7.95 -6.71
C PRO A 11 5.34 -7.76 -6.20
N VAL A 12 4.91 -6.56 -5.79
CA VAL A 12 3.52 -6.30 -5.36
C VAL A 12 2.53 -6.55 -6.50
N VAL A 13 2.80 -6.03 -7.70
CA VAL A 13 1.92 -6.27 -8.85
C VAL A 13 1.87 -7.75 -9.20
N LYS A 14 3.01 -8.45 -9.18
CA LYS A 14 3.06 -9.90 -9.41
C LYS A 14 2.27 -10.68 -8.36
N HIS A 15 2.35 -10.29 -7.09
CA HIS A 15 1.61 -10.88 -5.99
C HIS A 15 0.09 -10.80 -6.22
N PHE A 16 -0.44 -9.65 -6.59
CA PHE A 16 -1.87 -9.55 -6.90
C PHE A 16 -2.28 -10.47 -8.06
N LEU A 17 -1.44 -10.60 -9.09
CA LEU A 17 -1.71 -11.50 -10.21
C LEU A 17 -1.65 -12.98 -9.80
N SER A 18 -0.76 -13.38 -8.87
CA SER A 18 -0.72 -14.74 -8.31
C SER A 18 -1.89 -15.02 -7.37
N GLU A 19 -2.40 -13.98 -6.69
CA GLU A 19 -3.62 -14.01 -5.88
C GLU A 19 -4.92 -13.96 -6.72
N GLY A 20 -4.82 -14.26 -8.02
CA GLY A 20 -5.97 -14.46 -8.91
C GLY A 20 -6.63 -13.17 -9.41
N VAL A 21 -6.02 -12.00 -9.19
CA VAL A 21 -6.52 -10.74 -9.75
C VAL A 21 -6.37 -10.74 -11.27
N THR A 22 -7.44 -10.38 -11.96
CA THR A 22 -7.53 -10.47 -13.43
C THR A 22 -7.25 -9.16 -14.15
N GLY A 23 -7.09 -8.06 -13.41
CA GLY A 23 -6.74 -6.75 -13.96
C GLY A 23 -6.16 -5.82 -12.89
N VAL A 24 -5.10 -5.10 -13.23
CA VAL A 24 -4.43 -4.13 -12.35
C VAL A 24 -4.41 -2.78 -13.05
N ILE A 25 -4.88 -1.73 -12.36
CA ILE A 25 -4.76 -0.35 -12.83
C ILE A 25 -3.76 0.38 -11.91
N ALA A 26 -2.54 0.57 -12.41
CA ALA A 26 -1.50 1.32 -11.72
C ALA A 26 -1.48 2.76 -12.24
N VAL A 27 -1.61 3.74 -11.36
CA VAL A 27 -1.50 5.15 -11.73
C VAL A 27 -0.26 5.74 -11.07
N ASP A 28 0.76 5.97 -11.89
CA ASP A 28 1.98 6.67 -11.51
C ASP A 28 1.69 8.15 -11.24
N HIS A 29 2.10 8.62 -10.06
CA HIS A 29 1.86 9.97 -9.57
C HIS A 29 3.16 10.77 -9.60
N ASP A 30 3.69 10.94 -10.82
CA ASP A 30 4.89 11.73 -11.11
C ASP A 30 6.13 11.19 -10.37
N SER A 31 6.35 9.88 -10.46
CA SER A 31 7.57 9.28 -9.91
C SER A 31 8.81 9.83 -10.60
N THR A 32 9.87 10.02 -9.81
CA THR A 32 11.18 10.49 -10.25
C THR A 32 12.25 9.38 -10.22
N ASP A 33 11.88 8.19 -9.76
CA ASP A 33 12.71 6.99 -9.75
C ASP A 33 12.33 6.03 -10.91
N GLY A 34 12.74 4.76 -10.81
CA GLY A 34 12.46 3.72 -11.81
C GLY A 34 11.00 3.24 -11.89
N THR A 35 10.09 3.70 -11.03
CA THR A 35 8.75 3.12 -10.83
C THR A 35 7.95 3.05 -12.13
N LEU A 36 7.89 4.16 -12.88
CA LEU A 36 7.13 4.24 -14.12
C LEU A 36 7.71 3.32 -15.20
N GLY A 37 9.04 3.19 -15.27
CA GLY A 37 9.71 2.28 -16.20
C GLY A 37 9.31 0.82 -15.93
N ILE A 38 9.39 0.40 -14.68
CA ILE A 38 9.02 -0.95 -14.23
C ILE A 38 7.55 -1.26 -14.56
N LEU A 39 6.63 -0.32 -14.28
CA LEU A 39 5.21 -0.49 -14.59
C LEU A 39 4.95 -0.65 -16.09
N ASN A 40 5.61 0.15 -16.93
CA ASN A 40 5.48 0.05 -18.38
C ASN A 40 6.03 -1.28 -18.91
N ASP A 41 7.16 -1.73 -18.38
CA ASP A 41 7.75 -3.02 -18.74
C ASP A 41 6.86 -4.19 -18.33
N LEU A 42 6.17 -4.09 -17.19
CA LEU A 42 5.18 -5.08 -16.76
C LEU A 42 3.95 -5.08 -17.68
N ALA A 43 3.39 -3.91 -18.01
CA ALA A 43 2.25 -3.79 -18.92
C ALA A 43 2.56 -4.26 -20.35
N ALA A 44 3.80 -4.08 -20.81
CA ALA A 44 4.25 -4.62 -22.10
C ALA A 44 4.29 -6.16 -22.11
N ARG A 45 4.53 -6.78 -20.94
CA ARG A 45 4.62 -8.25 -20.79
C ARG A 45 3.28 -8.91 -20.44
N ASP A 46 2.38 -8.19 -19.77
CA ASP A 46 1.08 -8.72 -19.34
C ASP A 46 -0.07 -7.73 -19.59
N ARG A 47 -0.98 -8.12 -20.50
CA ARG A 47 -2.16 -7.35 -20.91
C ARG A 47 -3.17 -7.07 -19.80
N ARG A 48 -3.06 -7.71 -18.64
CA ARG A 48 -3.90 -7.45 -17.47
C ARG A 48 -3.49 -6.17 -16.73
N ILE A 49 -2.30 -5.64 -17.01
CA ILE A 49 -1.75 -4.48 -16.32
C ILE A 49 -1.96 -3.25 -17.19
N HIS A 50 -2.62 -2.25 -16.62
CA HIS A 50 -2.92 -0.97 -17.24
C HIS A 50 -2.22 0.15 -16.47
N VAL A 51 -1.41 0.94 -17.17
CA VAL A 51 -0.63 2.02 -16.56
C VAL A 51 -1.20 3.36 -16.99
N GLY A 52 -1.57 4.17 -16.01
CA GLY A 52 -1.92 5.58 -16.17
C GLY A 52 -0.85 6.46 -15.55
N ARG A 53 -0.84 7.73 -15.95
CA ARG A 53 0.06 8.73 -15.38
C ARG A 53 -0.71 9.98 -14.97
N LYS A 54 -0.45 10.46 -13.76
CA LYS A 54 -1.02 11.69 -13.21
C LYS A 54 0.12 12.67 -12.96
N MET A 55 0.20 13.70 -13.80
CA MET A 55 1.28 14.72 -13.73
C MET A 55 0.96 15.88 -12.77
N SER A 56 -0.15 15.84 -12.06
CA SER A 56 -0.46 16.85 -11.04
C SER A 56 0.30 16.49 -9.77
N LYS A 57 0.97 17.48 -9.18
CA LYS A 57 1.66 17.34 -7.88
C LYS A 57 0.69 17.28 -6.69
N ALA A 58 -0.57 17.66 -6.89
CA ALA A 58 -1.56 17.70 -5.81
C ALA A 58 -2.02 16.28 -5.43
N PHE A 59 -1.87 15.96 -4.16
CA PHE A 59 -2.35 14.77 -3.50
C PHE A 59 -3.86 14.84 -3.24
N HIS A 60 -4.62 14.36 -4.21
CA HIS A 60 -6.07 14.12 -4.08
C HIS A 60 -6.35 12.62 -4.19
N GLN A 61 -5.87 11.85 -3.21
CA GLN A 61 -5.89 10.39 -3.27
C GLN A 61 -7.32 9.84 -3.33
N ALA A 62 -8.19 10.22 -2.38
CA ALA A 62 -9.59 9.76 -2.33
C ALA A 62 -10.35 9.97 -3.66
N ARG A 63 -10.20 11.16 -4.26
CA ARG A 63 -10.80 11.49 -5.56
C ARG A 63 -10.25 10.62 -6.68
N SER A 64 -8.93 10.45 -6.71
CA SER A 64 -8.25 9.67 -7.73
C SER A 64 -8.60 8.18 -7.64
N MET A 65 -8.60 7.63 -6.43
CA MET A 65 -8.97 6.22 -6.19
C MET A 65 -10.43 5.96 -6.53
N SER A 66 -11.35 6.88 -6.19
CA SER A 66 -12.77 6.78 -6.58
C SER A 66 -12.95 6.78 -8.12
N TYR A 67 -12.19 7.62 -8.83
CA TYR A 67 -12.20 7.63 -10.30
C TYR A 67 -11.62 6.35 -10.89
N ILE A 68 -10.51 5.84 -10.37
CA ILE A 68 -9.90 4.58 -10.82
C ILE A 68 -10.85 3.40 -10.58
N ALA A 69 -11.54 3.36 -9.43
CA ALA A 69 -12.55 2.35 -9.15
C ALA A 69 -13.71 2.39 -10.16
N ARG A 70 -14.15 3.59 -10.58
CA ARG A 70 -15.15 3.74 -11.64
C ARG A 70 -14.65 3.21 -12.99
N LEU A 71 -13.37 3.39 -13.32
CA LEU A 71 -12.77 2.81 -14.52
C LEU A 71 -12.76 1.27 -14.45
N ALA A 72 -12.35 0.70 -13.32
CA ALA A 72 -12.37 -0.75 -13.09
C ALA A 72 -13.80 -1.34 -13.23
N PHE A 73 -14.81 -0.70 -12.63
CA PHE A 73 -16.21 -1.08 -12.80
C PHE A 73 -16.65 -1.03 -14.27
N THR A 74 -16.30 0.05 -14.98
CA THR A 74 -16.68 0.21 -16.40
C THR A 74 -16.00 -0.83 -17.30
N ALA A 75 -14.80 -1.29 -16.90
CA ALA A 75 -14.09 -2.39 -17.55
C ALA A 75 -14.65 -3.78 -17.22
N GLY A 76 -15.67 -3.88 -16.36
CA GLY A 76 -16.35 -5.13 -16.03
C GLY A 76 -15.80 -5.86 -14.80
N ALA A 77 -15.09 -5.18 -13.90
CA ALA A 77 -14.68 -5.79 -12.63
C ALA A 77 -15.90 -6.13 -11.76
N ASP A 78 -15.90 -7.32 -11.15
CA ASP A 78 -16.92 -7.72 -10.15
C ASP A 78 -16.55 -7.26 -8.73
N TRP A 79 -15.25 -7.18 -8.45
CA TRP A 79 -14.66 -6.75 -7.19
C TRP A 79 -13.51 -5.77 -7.46
N ILE A 80 -13.33 -4.84 -6.54
CA ILE A 80 -12.26 -3.84 -6.58
C ILE A 80 -11.49 -3.92 -5.26
N VAL A 81 -10.16 -4.01 -5.37
CA VAL A 81 -9.23 -3.94 -4.24
C VAL A 81 -8.35 -2.71 -4.45
N PRO A 82 -8.66 -1.57 -3.79
CA PRO A 82 -7.75 -0.42 -3.75
C PRO A 82 -6.56 -0.76 -2.85
N PHE A 83 -5.35 -0.63 -3.37
CA PHE A 83 -4.11 -0.93 -2.64
C PHE A 83 -3.08 0.17 -2.86
N ASP A 84 -2.21 0.35 -1.87
CA ASP A 84 -0.98 1.13 -1.98
C ASP A 84 0.19 0.22 -2.38
N ALA A 85 1.24 0.79 -2.98
CA ALA A 85 2.33 0.02 -3.60
C ALA A 85 3.20 -0.76 -2.61
N ASP A 86 3.02 -0.53 -1.31
CA ASP A 86 3.71 -1.14 -0.19
C ASP A 86 2.83 -2.15 0.56
N GLU A 87 1.78 -2.68 -0.07
CA GLU A 87 0.79 -3.56 0.58
C GLU A 87 0.65 -4.92 -0.08
N ILE A 88 0.80 -5.98 0.73
CA ILE A 88 0.62 -7.37 0.32
C ILE A 88 -0.69 -7.89 0.90
N TRP A 89 -1.70 -8.01 0.05
CA TRP A 89 -3.03 -8.46 0.45
C TRP A 89 -3.16 -9.97 0.34
N THR A 90 -3.67 -10.62 1.38
CA THR A 90 -3.90 -12.06 1.40
C THR A 90 -5.27 -12.42 2.00
N ALA A 91 -5.78 -13.58 1.59
CA ALA A 91 -6.96 -14.22 2.17
C ALA A 91 -6.54 -15.30 3.19
N PRO A 92 -7.42 -15.66 4.14
CA PRO A 92 -7.13 -16.70 5.12
C PRO A 92 -6.98 -18.10 4.50
N SER A 93 -7.54 -18.29 3.30
CA SER A 93 -7.43 -19.53 2.53
C SER A 93 -7.65 -19.27 1.05
N GLY A 94 -7.00 -20.03 0.19
CA GLY A 94 -7.10 -19.86 -1.26
C GLY A 94 -6.47 -18.56 -1.73
N THR A 95 -6.87 -18.09 -2.91
CA THR A 95 -6.42 -16.80 -3.45
C THR A 95 -7.32 -15.67 -2.96
N LEU A 96 -6.80 -14.44 -2.90
CA LEU A 96 -7.59 -13.23 -2.64
C LEU A 96 -8.84 -13.16 -3.52
N ALA A 97 -8.68 -13.39 -4.83
CA ALA A 97 -9.79 -13.29 -5.77
C ALA A 97 -10.88 -14.33 -5.50
N ASP A 98 -10.52 -15.57 -5.19
CA ASP A 98 -11.50 -16.62 -4.90
C ASP A 98 -12.24 -16.36 -3.59
N HIS A 99 -11.52 -15.92 -2.55
CA HIS A 99 -12.12 -15.52 -1.28
C HIS A 99 -13.16 -14.41 -1.47
N LEU A 100 -12.81 -13.36 -2.24
CA LEU A 100 -13.73 -12.27 -2.55
C LEU A 100 -14.95 -12.75 -3.37
N ARG A 101 -14.76 -13.60 -4.39
CA ARG A 101 -15.87 -14.17 -5.18
C ARG A 101 -16.85 -14.97 -4.33
N CYS A 102 -16.36 -15.67 -3.31
CA CYS A 102 -17.20 -16.44 -2.40
C CYS A 102 -17.88 -15.60 -1.30
N SER A 103 -17.46 -14.35 -1.10
CA SER A 103 -18.04 -13.50 -0.05
C SER A 103 -19.47 -13.07 -0.37
N ALA A 104 -20.38 -13.31 0.58
CA ALA A 104 -21.73 -12.77 0.53
C ALA A 104 -21.74 -11.26 0.83
N SER A 105 -20.76 -10.78 1.60
CA SER A 105 -20.63 -9.38 1.99
C SER A 105 -20.38 -8.45 0.79
N GLY A 106 -20.77 -7.19 0.91
CA GLY A 106 -20.50 -6.18 -0.10
C GLY A 106 -19.11 -5.56 0.04
N VAL A 107 -18.57 -5.58 1.25
CA VAL A 107 -17.25 -5.06 1.60
C VAL A 107 -16.54 -6.10 2.45
N VAL A 108 -15.28 -6.38 2.12
CA VAL A 108 -14.39 -7.22 2.90
C VAL A 108 -13.19 -6.39 3.31
N ARG A 109 -12.96 -6.27 4.61
CA ARG A 109 -11.87 -5.48 5.16
C ARG A 109 -10.65 -6.32 5.47
N ALA A 110 -9.50 -5.69 5.33
CA ALA A 110 -8.20 -6.25 5.68
C ALA A 110 -7.63 -5.59 6.92
N GLN A 111 -7.13 -6.42 7.83
CA GLN A 111 -6.31 -5.98 8.97
C GLN A 111 -4.86 -5.77 8.51
N MET A 112 -4.29 -4.62 8.85
CA MET A 112 -2.92 -4.24 8.46
C MET A 112 -1.92 -4.60 9.55
N PHE A 113 -0.84 -5.28 9.18
CA PHE A 113 0.28 -5.61 10.04
C PHE A 113 1.52 -4.94 9.46
N ASP A 114 2.13 -4.04 10.23
CA ASP A 114 3.33 -3.35 9.77
C ASP A 114 4.52 -4.31 9.78
N ALA A 115 5.27 -4.28 8.68
CA ALA A 115 6.52 -5.00 8.50
C ALA A 115 7.69 -4.01 8.53
N PHE A 116 8.81 -4.47 9.08
CA PHE A 116 9.98 -3.66 9.37
C PHE A 116 11.25 -4.35 8.86
N PRO A 117 12.28 -3.56 8.48
CA PRO A 117 13.60 -4.10 8.19
C PRO A 117 14.17 -4.91 9.35
N ALA A 118 14.96 -5.94 9.04
CA ALA A 118 15.73 -6.64 10.06
C ALA A 118 16.80 -5.71 10.66
N GLU A 119 17.07 -5.80 11.97
CA GLU A 119 18.05 -4.94 12.65
C GLU A 119 19.46 -5.01 12.03
N GLY A 120 19.86 -6.20 11.58
CA GLY A 120 21.20 -6.41 11.01
C GLY A 120 21.39 -5.75 9.64
N THR A 121 20.32 -5.56 8.86
CA THR A 121 20.40 -4.98 7.51
C THR A 121 19.97 -3.52 7.49
N GLY A 122 19.02 -3.12 8.35
CA GLY A 122 18.39 -1.80 8.31
C GLY A 122 17.74 -1.52 6.95
N ARG A 123 17.42 -2.56 6.18
CA ARG A 123 16.79 -2.47 4.87
C ARG A 123 15.89 -3.68 4.64
N ILE A 124 14.81 -3.48 3.90
CA ILE A 124 14.05 -4.53 3.24
C ILE A 124 14.45 -4.46 1.77
N ASP A 125 15.21 -5.45 1.32
CA ASP A 125 15.51 -5.71 -0.06
C ASP A 125 14.68 -6.91 -0.52
N PRO A 126 13.61 -6.68 -1.29
CA PRO A 126 12.78 -7.78 -1.77
C PRO A 126 13.60 -8.83 -2.53
N SER A 127 14.73 -8.49 -3.17
CA SER A 127 15.52 -9.48 -3.91
C SER A 127 16.39 -10.40 -3.05
N SER A 128 16.61 -10.10 -1.76
CA SER A 128 17.58 -10.82 -0.92
C SER A 128 17.14 -11.13 0.51
N ASP A 129 16.13 -10.44 1.04
CA ASP A 129 15.67 -10.67 2.40
C ASP A 129 14.63 -11.80 2.45
N GLN A 130 15.04 -12.91 3.07
CA GLN A 130 14.17 -14.07 3.29
C GLN A 130 13.15 -13.85 4.41
N TYR A 131 13.43 -12.94 5.34
CA TYR A 131 12.61 -12.74 6.53
C TYR A 131 12.31 -11.26 6.75
N LEU A 132 11.12 -10.97 7.28
CA LEU A 132 10.67 -9.65 7.71
C LEU A 132 10.32 -9.68 9.19
N GLN A 133 10.59 -8.59 9.90
CA GLN A 133 9.98 -8.38 11.22
C GLN A 133 8.55 -7.90 11.02
N VAL A 134 7.56 -8.56 11.61
CA VAL A 134 6.15 -8.16 11.50
C VAL A 134 5.51 -8.06 12.88
N GLU A 135 4.69 -7.03 13.09
CA GLU A 135 3.94 -6.86 14.33
C GLU A 135 2.97 -8.02 14.57
N HIS A 136 2.88 -8.48 15.83
CA HIS A 136 1.89 -9.51 16.21
C HIS A 136 0.45 -9.02 16.14
N GLN A 137 0.23 -7.73 16.38
CA GLN A 137 -1.09 -7.13 16.44
C GLN A 137 -1.29 -6.23 15.22
N PRO A 138 -2.49 -6.24 14.62
CA PRO A 138 -2.76 -5.33 13.53
C PRO A 138 -2.89 -3.89 14.03
N GLY A 139 -2.55 -2.94 13.17
CA GLY A 139 -2.82 -1.53 13.38
C GLY A 139 -4.33 -1.24 13.49
N PRO A 140 -4.69 -0.05 14.02
CA PRO A 140 -6.09 0.31 14.25
C PRO A 140 -6.87 0.58 12.97
N MET A 141 -6.18 0.72 11.83
CA MET A 141 -6.77 1.05 10.54
C MET A 141 -6.99 -0.22 9.71
N LEU A 142 -8.13 -0.27 9.02
CA LEU A 142 -8.48 -1.31 8.07
C LEU A 142 -8.50 -0.73 6.66
N LYS A 143 -8.27 -1.54 5.64
CA LYS A 143 -8.56 -1.18 4.23
C LYS A 143 -9.66 -2.04 3.65
N SER A 144 -10.35 -1.52 2.64
CA SER A 144 -11.59 -2.13 2.14
C SER A 144 -11.46 -2.61 0.69
N ALA A 145 -11.65 -3.90 0.47
CA ALA A 145 -12.05 -4.45 -0.83
C ALA A 145 -13.59 -4.46 -0.91
N PHE A 146 -14.16 -4.28 -2.10
CA PHE A 146 -15.62 -4.15 -2.23
C PHE A 146 -16.13 -4.65 -3.58
N LYS A 147 -17.40 -5.11 -3.60
CA LYS A 147 -18.11 -5.45 -4.84
C LYS A 147 -18.22 -4.20 -5.71
N ALA A 148 -17.84 -4.32 -6.97
CA ALA A 148 -17.79 -3.18 -7.86
C ALA A 148 -19.18 -2.57 -8.05
N GLN A 149 -19.26 -1.24 -8.03
CA GLN A 149 -20.50 -0.50 -8.23
C GLN A 149 -20.29 0.70 -9.13
N SER A 150 -21.40 1.18 -9.69
CA SER A 150 -21.38 2.33 -10.59
C SER A 150 -20.97 3.64 -9.89
N TRP A 151 -21.24 3.77 -8.60
CA TRP A 151 -20.84 4.93 -7.82
C TRP A 151 -20.30 4.48 -6.48
N VAL A 152 -19.06 4.87 -6.21
CA VAL A 152 -18.36 4.61 -4.95
C VAL A 152 -17.50 5.81 -4.61
N TRP A 153 -17.49 6.19 -3.34
CA TRP A 153 -16.47 7.05 -2.77
C TRP A 153 -15.54 6.20 -1.93
N ILE A 154 -14.24 6.33 -2.19
CA ILE A 154 -13.17 5.73 -1.40
C ILE A 154 -12.53 6.85 -0.59
N GLY A 155 -12.47 6.67 0.73
CA GLY A 155 -11.87 7.62 1.66
C GLY A 155 -10.33 7.65 1.59
N PRO A 156 -9.70 8.64 2.24
CA PRO A 156 -8.25 8.74 2.33
C PRO A 156 -7.60 7.43 2.82
N GLY A 157 -6.46 7.07 2.24
CA GLY A 157 -5.73 5.84 2.56
C GLY A 157 -6.48 4.54 2.23
N ASN A 158 -7.55 4.58 1.43
CA ASN A 158 -8.41 3.43 1.14
C ASN A 158 -9.10 2.82 2.39
N HIS A 159 -9.19 3.57 3.48
CA HIS A 159 -9.69 3.06 4.77
C HIS A 159 -11.22 3.01 4.86
N ALA A 160 -11.92 3.74 4.00
CA ALA A 160 -13.37 3.80 3.99
C ALA A 160 -13.90 3.67 2.56
N VAL A 161 -15.10 3.11 2.44
CA VAL A 161 -15.83 3.02 1.18
C VAL A 161 -17.32 3.24 1.43
N THR A 162 -17.99 4.02 0.58
CA THR A 162 -19.45 4.13 0.59
C THR A 162 -20.03 2.96 -0.20
N HIS A 163 -20.53 1.94 0.48
CA HIS A 163 -21.11 0.75 -0.16
C HIS A 163 -22.33 0.25 0.63
N PRO A 164 -23.44 -0.14 -0.02
CA PRO A 164 -24.69 -0.51 0.67
C PRO A 164 -24.70 -1.94 1.24
N GLY A 165 -23.77 -2.79 0.81
CA GLY A 165 -23.68 -4.17 1.29
C GLY A 165 -23.07 -4.29 2.69
N THR A 166 -23.24 -5.45 3.32
CA THR A 166 -22.67 -5.76 4.62
C THR A 166 -21.14 -5.76 4.57
N VAL A 167 -20.53 -5.52 5.74
CA VAL A 167 -19.08 -5.49 5.92
C VAL A 167 -18.67 -6.72 6.72
N GLU A 168 -17.62 -7.40 6.28
CA GLU A 168 -16.90 -8.40 7.08
C GLU A 168 -15.42 -8.04 7.16
N VAL A 169 -14.71 -8.65 8.11
CA VAL A 169 -13.25 -8.50 8.28
C VAL A 169 -12.66 -9.89 8.24
N SER A 170 -11.87 -10.17 7.21
CA SER A 170 -11.27 -11.50 7.02
C SER A 170 -9.95 -11.48 6.27
N LEU A 171 -9.60 -10.37 5.62
CA LEU A 171 -8.37 -10.26 4.85
C LEU A 171 -7.22 -9.78 5.73
N ARG A 172 -6.00 -9.96 5.25
CA ARG A 172 -4.77 -9.48 5.85
C ARG A 172 -4.02 -8.61 4.86
N ILE A 173 -3.34 -7.59 5.38
CA ILE A 173 -2.31 -6.83 4.68
C ILE A 173 -1.02 -6.94 5.49
N ASP A 174 0.04 -7.40 4.86
CA ASP A 174 1.40 -7.11 5.32
C ASP A 174 1.82 -5.79 4.67
N HIS A 175 2.06 -4.77 5.49
CA HIS A 175 2.32 -3.40 5.06
C HIS A 175 3.80 -3.10 5.22
N LEU A 176 4.48 -2.69 4.15
CA LEU A 176 5.93 -2.44 4.10
C LEU A 176 6.22 -0.94 3.87
N PRO A 177 5.79 -0.05 4.79
CA PRO A 177 5.73 1.39 4.55
C PRO A 177 7.11 2.01 4.35
N TYR A 178 8.09 1.54 5.14
CA TYR A 178 9.45 2.02 5.11
C TYR A 178 10.46 0.88 5.04
N ARG A 179 11.29 0.91 3.99
CA ARG A 179 12.15 -0.22 3.59
C ARG A 179 13.63 0.15 3.58
N SER A 180 13.97 1.42 3.58
CA SER A 180 15.33 1.91 3.85
C SER A 180 15.27 3.32 4.42
N TYR A 181 16.37 3.79 5.00
CA TYR A 181 16.45 5.16 5.50
C TYR A 181 16.23 6.19 4.37
N GLU A 182 16.84 5.93 3.21
CA GLU A 182 16.74 6.78 2.03
C GLU A 182 15.31 6.82 1.49
N GLN A 183 14.65 5.66 1.41
CA GLN A 183 13.26 5.56 0.97
C GLN A 183 12.32 6.26 1.98
N TYR A 184 12.52 6.07 3.28
CA TYR A 184 11.78 6.78 4.33
C TYR A 184 11.92 8.30 4.16
N CYS A 185 13.15 8.82 4.07
CA CYS A 185 13.39 10.25 3.92
C CYS A 185 12.76 10.79 2.63
N SER A 186 12.93 10.10 1.51
CA SER A 186 12.33 10.48 0.23
C SER A 186 10.81 10.56 0.33
N LYS A 187 10.17 9.52 0.88
CA LYS A 187 8.72 9.40 0.99
C LYS A 187 8.09 10.49 1.87
N VAL A 188 8.67 10.78 3.04
CA VAL A 188 8.09 11.80 3.93
C VAL A 188 8.27 13.21 3.37
N LEU A 189 9.42 13.50 2.75
CA LEU A 189 9.69 14.81 2.15
C LEU A 189 8.83 15.06 0.91
N SER A 190 8.76 14.09 -0.01
CA SER A 190 7.93 14.20 -1.21
C SER A 190 6.44 14.22 -0.87
N GLY A 191 6.01 13.40 0.10
CA GLY A 191 4.65 13.37 0.61
C GLY A 191 4.23 14.70 1.23
N ALA A 192 5.07 15.28 2.09
CA ALA A 192 4.81 16.60 2.68
C ALA A 192 4.72 17.70 1.62
N ALA A 193 5.65 17.74 0.66
CA ALA A 193 5.65 18.72 -0.43
C ALA A 193 4.40 18.59 -1.33
N ALA A 194 3.95 17.36 -1.60
CA ALA A 194 2.71 17.13 -2.35
C ALA A 194 1.49 17.65 -1.59
N LEU A 195 1.43 17.44 -0.27
CA LEU A 195 0.34 17.93 0.58
C LEU A 195 0.28 19.46 0.66
N GLU A 196 1.42 20.16 0.65
CA GLU A 196 1.47 21.63 0.68
C GLU A 196 0.78 22.29 -0.52
N VAL A 197 0.87 21.66 -1.70
CA VAL A 197 0.26 22.16 -2.94
C VAL A 197 -1.17 21.62 -3.17
N SER A 198 -1.71 20.88 -2.21
CA SER A 198 -3.02 20.21 -2.34
C SER A 198 -4.12 20.99 -1.63
N GLU A 199 -4.80 21.86 -2.38
CA GLU A 199 -5.91 22.67 -1.87
C GLU A 199 -7.03 21.81 -1.27
N GLY A 200 -7.52 22.20 -0.09
CA GLY A 200 -8.66 21.54 0.57
C GLY A 200 -8.33 20.18 1.23
N THR A 201 -7.05 19.82 1.34
CA THR A 201 -6.62 18.60 2.04
C THR A 201 -6.67 18.84 3.55
N PRO A 202 -7.35 17.99 4.34
CA PRO A 202 -7.36 18.11 5.80
C PRO A 202 -5.96 18.04 6.41
N GLN A 203 -5.76 18.68 7.56
CA GLN A 203 -4.45 18.71 8.22
C GLN A 203 -4.05 17.32 8.76
N GLU A 204 -5.03 16.49 9.06
CA GLU A 204 -4.85 15.13 9.56
C GLU A 204 -4.36 14.17 8.46
N GLU A 205 -4.73 14.41 7.20
CA GLU A 205 -4.34 13.56 6.06
C GLU A 205 -2.83 13.70 5.81
N GLY A 206 -2.08 12.61 6.00
CA GLY A 206 -0.62 12.62 5.86
C GLY A 206 0.10 13.45 6.94
N SER A 207 -0.48 13.62 8.13
CA SER A 207 0.17 14.37 9.22
C SER A 207 1.54 13.79 9.62
N HIS A 208 1.70 12.46 9.58
CA HIS A 208 2.98 11.80 9.81
C HIS A 208 4.05 12.24 8.81
N TRP A 209 3.74 12.33 7.51
CA TRP A 209 4.68 12.88 6.52
C TRP A 209 5.10 14.31 6.86
N ARG A 210 4.14 15.17 7.24
CA ARG A 210 4.44 16.55 7.65
C ARG A 210 5.33 16.60 8.89
N GLU A 211 5.04 15.79 9.90
CA GLU A 211 5.84 15.70 11.12
C GLU A 211 7.28 15.28 10.81
N HIS A 212 7.45 14.17 10.09
CA HIS A 212 8.77 13.63 9.76
C HIS A 212 9.56 14.53 8.78
N ALA A 213 8.88 15.25 7.88
CA ALA A 213 9.52 16.25 7.03
C ALA A 213 9.98 17.49 7.80
N SER A 214 9.29 17.85 8.89
CA SER A 214 9.57 19.08 9.67
C SER A 214 10.78 18.99 10.60
N VAL A 215 11.19 17.77 10.98
CA VAL A 215 12.32 17.56 11.90
C VAL A 215 13.66 17.60 11.17
N ALA A 216 14.75 17.78 11.93
CA ALA A 216 16.10 17.75 11.39
C ALA A 216 16.49 16.36 10.87
N GLU A 217 17.50 16.28 10.01
CA GLU A 217 17.96 15.01 9.44
C GLU A 217 18.48 14.07 10.53
N GLU A 218 19.21 14.60 11.51
CA GLU A 218 19.73 13.83 12.65
C GLU A 218 18.58 13.22 13.48
N GLU A 219 17.48 13.95 13.64
CA GLU A 219 16.29 13.43 14.32
C GLU A 219 15.56 12.39 13.46
N ARG A 220 15.45 12.58 12.14
CA ARG A 220 14.93 11.53 11.24
C ARG A 220 15.75 10.25 11.34
N GLN A 221 17.07 10.37 11.38
CA GLN A 221 17.97 9.23 11.49
C GLN A 221 17.82 8.52 12.84
N ALA A 222 17.68 9.26 13.94
CA ALA A 222 17.39 8.67 15.25
C ALA A 222 16.06 7.90 15.24
N ARG A 223 14.99 8.51 14.70
CA ARG A 223 13.69 7.87 14.53
C ARG A 223 13.74 6.61 13.66
N TRP A 224 14.59 6.60 12.63
CA TRP A 224 14.82 5.43 11.79
C TRP A 224 15.45 4.27 12.57
N HIS A 225 16.48 4.53 13.39
CA HIS A 225 17.08 3.50 14.22
C HIS A 225 16.07 2.89 15.21
N GLU A 226 15.23 3.72 15.83
CA GLU A 226 14.14 3.26 16.71
C GLU A 226 13.07 2.45 15.95
N TYR A 227 12.80 2.81 14.70
CA TYR A 227 11.86 2.09 13.83
C TYR A 227 12.34 0.68 13.49
N VAL A 228 13.61 0.57 13.08
CA VAL A 228 14.25 -0.71 12.76
C VAL A 228 14.33 -1.60 14.02
N ALA A 229 14.72 -1.03 15.17
CA ALA A 229 14.80 -1.73 16.45
C ALA A 229 13.43 -2.08 17.06
N GLY A 230 12.36 -1.49 16.54
CA GLY A 230 11.01 -1.71 17.06
C GLY A 230 10.70 -1.12 18.39
N SER A 231 11.34 0.00 18.68
CA SER A 231 10.99 0.90 19.76
C SER A 231 10.22 2.14 19.28
N ARG A 232 10.07 2.34 17.95
CA ARG A 232 9.23 3.40 17.36
C ARG A 232 8.41 2.98 16.14
N SER A 233 7.16 3.47 16.03
CA SER A 233 6.43 3.47 14.76
C SER A 233 6.60 4.81 14.06
N LEU A 234 6.79 4.77 12.74
CA LEU A 234 6.80 5.94 11.86
C LEU A 234 5.44 6.16 11.19
N ASN A 235 4.44 5.36 11.54
CA ASN A 235 3.06 5.44 11.08
C ASN A 235 2.14 5.97 12.17
N PHE A 236 0.89 6.24 11.79
CA PHE A 236 -0.15 6.68 12.73
C PHE A 236 -0.47 5.60 13.77
N GLY A 237 -0.44 5.97 15.06
CA GLY A 237 -1.41 5.45 16.02
C GLY A 237 -1.07 4.23 16.88
N SER A 238 0.15 3.70 16.95
CA SER A 238 0.48 2.74 18.01
C SER A 238 1.96 2.62 18.34
N VAL A 239 2.21 2.58 19.65
CA VAL A 239 3.45 2.12 20.29
C VAL A 239 3.41 0.59 20.29
N HIS A 240 4.46 0.02 19.70
CA HIS A 240 5.08 -1.31 19.85
C HIS A 240 4.28 -2.43 20.51
N GLY A 241 4.07 -3.48 19.73
CA GLY A 241 3.89 -4.85 20.20
C GLY A 241 5.13 -5.71 19.95
N GLU A 242 5.10 -6.94 20.45
CA GLU A 242 6.05 -7.99 20.06
C GLU A 242 6.02 -8.18 18.54
N ARG A 243 7.20 -8.47 17.99
CA ARG A 243 7.40 -8.74 16.57
C ARG A 243 7.86 -10.17 16.39
N GLU A 244 7.43 -10.79 15.31
CA GLU A 244 7.94 -12.08 14.86
C GLU A 244 8.71 -11.92 13.55
N LEU A 245 9.68 -12.81 13.35
CA LEU A 245 10.30 -12.99 12.05
C LEU A 245 9.46 -13.96 11.25
N ILE A 246 8.85 -13.47 10.17
CA ILE A 246 8.13 -14.31 9.21
C ILE A 246 8.93 -14.43 7.91
N GLU A 247 8.71 -15.52 7.17
CA GLU A 247 9.19 -15.63 5.79
C GLU A 247 8.59 -14.51 4.94
N ASN A 248 9.40 -13.91 4.07
CA ASN A 248 8.98 -12.79 3.24
C ASN A 248 7.84 -13.22 2.29
N PRO A 249 6.62 -12.66 2.44
CA PRO A 249 5.44 -13.13 1.73
C PRO A 249 5.52 -12.87 0.23
N LEU A 250 6.37 -11.95 -0.22
CA LEU A 250 6.59 -11.65 -1.63
C LEU A 250 7.33 -12.77 -2.39
N TRP A 251 7.96 -13.71 -1.66
CA TRP A 251 8.87 -14.70 -2.25
C TRP A 251 8.53 -16.14 -1.89
N THR A 252 7.37 -16.37 -1.26
CA THR A 252 6.84 -17.70 -1.00
C THR A 252 5.87 -18.11 -2.11
N LYS A 253 6.44 -18.50 -3.27
CA LYS A 253 5.95 -19.54 -4.23
C LYS A 253 6.64 -19.37 -5.58
N GLU A 254 7.86 -19.87 -5.69
CA GLU A 254 8.20 -20.63 -6.89
C GLU A 254 7.66 -22.05 -6.71
N ALA A 255 6.64 -22.39 -7.49
CA ALA A 255 6.25 -23.76 -7.82
C ALA A 255 6.09 -23.83 -9.34
#